data_AF-T0ZJP6-F1
#
_entry.id   AF-T0ZJP6-F1
#
_cell.length_a   1.000
_cell.length_b   1.000
_cell.length_c   1.000
_cell.angle_alpha   90.00
_cell.angle_beta   90.00
_cell.angle_gamma   90.00
#
_symmetry.space_group_name_H-M   'P 1'
#
loop_
_entity.id
_entity.type
_entity.pdbx_description
1 polymer ?
#
loop_
_entity_poly.entity_id
_entity_poly.type
_entity_poly.pdbx_seq_one_letter_code
_entity_poly.pdbx_strand_id
1 'polypeptide(L)'
;GGPIVVLIDAHNSYVVDRGDVQYGTPTAEKLVADAKAAVRAAVAAARPGPIEIGVAAKTDYDLPHQGIASQGLRTLVVRAAGSTSAYLLIDGNNLNTGMREPIVRALEGVVDIAEVMTTDNHVVHESDGSTNPVGERYSASSIARDALAVAREAIANLAPVELRRGTKEVPDVLALGPGYTARLLTSIGDTVSVLGNALLTTFLLLLASSLVVLIAVP
;
A
#
# COMPACT_ATOMS: atom_id res chain seq x y z
N GLY A 1 4.02 9.91 -30.45
CA GLY A 1 4.64 9.56 -29.16
C GLY A 1 4.62 10.78 -28.28
N GLY A 2 3.57 10.93 -27.45
CA GLY A 2 3.49 12.00 -26.46
C GLY A 2 4.21 11.62 -25.16
N PRO A 3 4.32 12.54 -24.20
CA PRO A 3 4.90 12.25 -22.89
C PRO A 3 4.12 11.13 -22.20
N ILE A 4 4.85 10.24 -21.54
CA ILE A 4 4.28 9.14 -20.76
C ILE A 4 4.12 9.65 -19.33
N VAL A 5 2.91 9.56 -18.80
CA VAL A 5 2.64 9.83 -17.38
C VAL A 5 2.42 8.51 -16.66
N VAL A 6 3.07 8.37 -15.50
CA VAL A 6 2.89 7.26 -14.57
C VAL A 6 2.28 7.84 -13.30
N LEU A 7 1.12 7.31 -12.90
CA LEU A 7 0.52 7.60 -11.61
C LEU A 7 1.03 6.56 -10.62
N ILE A 8 1.49 7.01 -9.45
CA ILE A 8 2.05 6.16 -8.42
C ILE A 8 1.20 6.34 -7.17
N ASP A 9 0.68 5.24 -6.64
CA ASP A 9 0.15 5.21 -5.28
C ASP A 9 1.32 5.01 -4.32
N ALA A 10 1.52 5.95 -3.41
CA ALA A 10 2.70 6.00 -2.57
C ALA A 10 2.55 5.19 -1.28
N HIS A 11 1.32 4.88 -0.85
CA HIS A 11 1.06 4.24 0.46
C HIS A 11 1.82 4.92 1.61
N ASN A 12 1.93 6.24 1.59
CA ASN A 12 2.84 7.02 2.46
C ASN A 12 2.12 7.84 3.54
N SER A 13 0.84 7.55 3.77
CA SER A 13 0.04 8.15 4.83
C SER A 13 -1.03 7.16 5.25
N TYR A 14 -0.99 6.79 6.52
CA TYR A 14 -2.00 5.92 7.13
C TYR A 14 -2.58 6.57 8.37
N VAL A 15 -3.91 6.54 8.44
CA VAL A 15 -4.70 6.98 9.59
C VAL A 15 -5.57 5.81 10.01
N VAL A 16 -5.34 5.33 11.22
CA VAL A 16 -6.11 4.24 11.83
C VAL A 16 -7.60 4.62 11.85
N ASP A 17 -8.48 3.68 11.55
CA ASP A 17 -9.94 3.79 11.62
C ASP A 17 -10.61 4.86 10.72
N ARG A 18 -9.90 5.41 9.72
CA ARG A 18 -10.48 6.41 8.81
C ARG A 18 -11.50 5.84 7.82
N GLY A 19 -11.42 4.54 7.52
CA GLY A 19 -12.23 3.87 6.50
C GLY A 19 -11.85 4.25 5.06
N ASP A 20 -12.41 3.51 4.10
CA ASP A 20 -12.08 3.66 2.68
C ASP A 20 -12.87 4.77 1.99
N VAL A 21 -12.24 5.41 1.00
CA VAL A 21 -12.93 6.32 0.09
C VAL A 21 -13.67 5.49 -0.98
N GLN A 22 -14.99 5.43 -0.86
CA GLN A 22 -15.83 4.67 -1.81
C GLN A 22 -16.03 5.42 -3.13
N TYR A 23 -16.07 4.68 -4.23
CA TYR A 23 -16.40 5.21 -5.55
C TYR A 23 -17.80 5.84 -5.58
N GLY A 24 -17.96 6.96 -6.29
CA GLY A 24 -19.22 7.70 -6.36
C GLY A 24 -19.49 8.62 -5.18
N THR A 25 -18.58 8.70 -4.21
CA THR A 25 -18.63 9.74 -3.17
C THR A 25 -18.05 11.06 -3.69
N PRO A 26 -18.47 12.23 -3.15
CA PRO A 26 -17.88 13.52 -3.51
C PRO A 26 -16.35 13.57 -3.33
N THR A 27 -15.83 12.87 -2.31
CA THR A 27 -14.38 12.76 -2.08
C THR A 27 -13.68 11.99 -3.20
N ALA A 28 -14.24 10.85 -3.64
CA ALA A 28 -13.68 10.08 -4.75
C ALA A 28 -13.69 10.89 -6.06
N GLU A 29 -14.79 11.60 -6.34
CA GLU A 29 -14.88 12.47 -7.52
C GLU A 29 -13.84 13.58 -7.51
N LYS A 30 -13.62 14.20 -6.35
CA LYS A 30 -12.57 15.22 -6.18
C LYS A 30 -11.18 14.63 -6.42
N LEU A 31 -10.85 13.47 -5.85
CA LEU A 31 -9.56 12.81 -6.07
C LEU A 31 -9.31 12.52 -7.55
N VAL A 32 -10.32 12.02 -8.27
CA VAL A 32 -10.22 11.77 -9.71
C VAL A 32 -10.01 13.08 -10.48
N ALA A 33 -10.71 14.16 -10.11
CA ALA A 33 -10.54 15.45 -10.74
C ALA A 33 -9.14 16.03 -10.53
N ASP A 34 -8.62 15.93 -9.30
CA ASP A 34 -7.28 16.39 -8.92
C ASP A 34 -6.20 15.58 -9.65
N ALA A 35 -6.32 14.24 -9.70
CA ALA A 35 -5.40 13.38 -10.45
C ALA A 35 -5.39 13.73 -11.95
N LYS A 36 -6.56 13.95 -12.56
CA LYS A 36 -6.65 14.38 -13.96
C LYS A 36 -6.00 15.75 -14.19
N ALA A 37 -6.17 16.69 -13.25
CA ALA A 37 -5.54 18.00 -13.33
C ALA A 37 -4.01 17.90 -13.23
N ALA A 38 -3.50 17.10 -12.30
CA ALA A 38 -2.07 16.83 -12.14
C ALA A 38 -1.46 16.20 -13.40
N VAL A 39 -2.13 15.21 -14.01
CA VAL A 39 -1.70 14.59 -15.27
C VAL A 39 -1.62 15.62 -16.40
N ARG A 40 -2.64 16.48 -16.56
CA ARG A 40 -2.61 17.55 -17.58
C ARG A 40 -1.46 18.52 -17.36
N ALA A 41 -1.23 18.94 -16.12
CA ALA A 41 -0.12 19.82 -15.77
C ALA A 41 1.23 19.16 -16.07
N ALA A 42 1.41 17.88 -15.71
CA ALA A 42 2.63 17.13 -15.99
C ALA A 42 2.90 16.99 -17.50
N VAL A 43 1.88 16.68 -18.30
CA VAL A 43 1.99 16.62 -19.77
C VAL A 43 2.38 17.98 -20.35
N ALA A 44 1.76 19.07 -19.89
CA ALA A 44 2.05 20.41 -20.37
C ALA A 44 3.46 20.91 -19.98
N ALA A 45 3.96 20.49 -18.82
CA ALA A 45 5.30 20.83 -18.31
C ALA A 45 6.41 19.90 -18.81
N ALA A 46 6.08 18.79 -19.48
CA ALA A 46 7.04 17.78 -19.90
C ALA A 46 8.08 18.34 -20.87
N ARG A 47 9.36 18.17 -20.53
CA ARG A 47 10.49 18.57 -21.36
C ARG A 47 11.28 17.33 -21.77
N PRO A 48 11.32 16.96 -23.07
CA PRO A 48 12.20 15.90 -23.54
C PRO A 48 13.66 16.25 -23.27
N GLY A 49 14.46 15.26 -22.91
CA GLY A 49 15.88 15.46 -22.66
C GLY A 49 16.56 14.16 -22.24
N PRO A 50 17.90 14.17 -22.11
CA PRO A 50 18.62 13.06 -21.53
C PRO A 50 18.14 12.82 -20.10
N ILE A 51 18.12 11.55 -19.71
CA ILE A 51 17.74 11.11 -18.37
C ILE A 51 18.91 10.32 -17.81
N GLU A 52 19.30 10.67 -16.59
CA GLU A 52 20.25 9.89 -15.81
C GLU A 52 19.49 9.25 -14.65
N ILE A 53 19.79 7.99 -14.38
CA ILE A 53 19.23 7.26 -13.25
C ILE A 53 20.36 6.71 -12.40
N GLY A 54 20.21 6.85 -11.09
CA GLY A 54 21.06 6.24 -10.09
C GLY A 54 20.21 5.49 -9.08
N VAL A 55 20.72 4.36 -8.61
CA VAL A 55 20.02 3.50 -7.64
C VAL A 55 20.96 3.12 -6.51
N ALA A 56 20.39 2.97 -5.32
CA ALA A 56 21.07 2.41 -4.16
C ALA A 56 20.04 1.74 -3.23
N ALA A 57 20.52 0.90 -2.33
CA ALA A 57 19.67 0.21 -1.38
C ALA A 57 20.40 -0.08 -0.07
N LYS A 58 19.65 -0.02 1.03
CA LYS A 58 20.03 -0.52 2.35
C LYS A 58 19.08 -1.64 2.72
N THR A 59 19.59 -2.83 3.03
CA THR A 59 18.79 -4.06 3.25
C THR A 59 19.00 -4.72 4.61
N ASP A 60 19.95 -4.20 5.40
CA ASP A 60 20.18 -4.57 6.79
C ASP A 60 19.11 -3.94 7.70
N TYR A 61 17.90 -4.49 7.58
CA TYR A 61 16.77 -4.20 8.46
C TYR A 61 16.26 -5.49 9.10
N ASP A 62 15.76 -5.36 10.32
CA ASP A 62 15.14 -6.43 11.08
C ASP A 62 13.64 -6.18 11.22
N LEU A 63 12.82 -7.05 10.64
CA LEU A 63 11.37 -6.87 10.61
C LEU A 63 10.74 -6.84 12.02
N PRO A 64 11.04 -7.78 12.94
CA PRO A 64 10.51 -7.74 14.30
C PRO A 64 10.80 -6.44 15.05
N HIS A 65 12.03 -5.91 14.98
CA HIS A 65 12.43 -4.75 15.77
C HIS A 65 12.30 -3.41 15.06
N GLN A 66 12.30 -3.37 13.72
CA GLN A 66 12.30 -2.13 12.95
C GLN A 66 11.05 -1.96 12.08
N GLY A 67 10.25 -3.01 11.87
CA GLY A 67 9.03 -2.93 11.04
C GLY A 67 9.32 -2.75 9.54
N ILE A 68 10.55 -3.05 9.10
CA ILE A 68 10.97 -2.97 7.69
C ILE A 68 11.44 -4.37 7.27
N ALA A 69 10.94 -4.85 6.14
CA ALA A 69 11.23 -6.17 5.60
C ALA A 69 12.55 -6.23 4.79
N SER A 70 12.86 -7.43 4.32
CA SER A 70 14.16 -7.81 3.74
C SER A 70 14.61 -7.01 2.51
N GLN A 71 13.70 -6.40 1.75
CA GLN A 71 14.05 -5.54 0.62
C GLN A 71 14.45 -4.13 1.07
N GLY A 72 14.22 -3.80 2.34
CA GLY A 72 14.74 -2.63 3.03
C GLY A 72 14.33 -1.29 2.42
N LEU A 73 15.24 -0.34 2.44
CA LEU A 73 15.08 0.99 1.88
C LEU A 73 15.83 1.08 0.56
N ARG A 74 15.12 1.40 -0.52
CA ARG A 74 15.67 1.58 -1.87
C ARG A 74 15.46 3.01 -2.32
N THR A 75 16.41 3.58 -3.04
CA THR A 75 16.26 4.91 -3.61
C THR A 75 16.54 4.88 -5.11
N LEU A 76 15.63 5.45 -5.88
CA LEU A 76 15.78 5.78 -7.28
C LEU A 76 15.98 7.29 -7.39
N VAL A 77 17.14 7.73 -7.87
CA VAL A 77 17.39 9.12 -8.20
C VAL A 77 17.29 9.29 -9.71
N VAL A 78 16.49 10.26 -10.14
CA VAL A 78 16.28 10.61 -11.54
C VAL A 78 16.76 12.04 -11.75
N ARG A 79 17.71 12.24 -12.66
CA ARG A 79 18.07 13.57 -13.14
C ARG A 79 17.54 13.76 -14.55
N ALA A 80 16.64 14.73 -14.71
CA ALA A 80 16.01 15.05 -15.99
C ALA A 80 15.70 16.54 -16.07
N ALA A 81 15.89 17.14 -17.25
CA ALA A 81 15.56 18.55 -17.52
C ALA A 81 16.12 19.56 -16.49
N GLY A 82 17.30 19.28 -15.93
CA GLY A 82 17.97 20.14 -14.95
C GLY A 82 17.44 20.02 -13.52
N SER A 83 16.55 19.07 -13.25
CA SER A 83 16.07 18.76 -11.90
C SER A 83 16.48 17.34 -11.49
N THR A 84 16.81 17.18 -10.21
CA THR A 84 17.13 15.90 -9.57
C THR A 84 16.01 15.54 -8.60
N SER A 85 15.37 14.39 -8.83
CA SER A 85 14.30 13.85 -7.99
C SER A 85 14.74 12.55 -7.33
N ALA A 86 14.46 12.37 -6.04
CA ALA A 86 14.65 11.11 -5.32
C ALA A 86 13.31 10.45 -4.96
N TYR A 87 13.17 9.18 -5.32
CA TYR A 87 12.04 8.35 -4.96
C TYR A 87 12.53 7.25 -4.02
N LEU A 88 12.08 7.29 -2.77
CA LEU A 88 12.42 6.33 -1.74
C LEU A 88 11.31 5.30 -1.62
N LEU A 89 11.66 4.02 -1.64
CA LEU A 89 10.74 2.91 -1.44
C LEU A 89 11.19 2.10 -0.23
N ILE A 90 10.33 2.04 0.79
CA ILE A 90 10.55 1.26 2.00
C ILE A 90 9.75 -0.04 1.88
N ASP A 91 10.42 -1.17 2.06
CA ASP A 91 9.80 -2.49 2.16
C ASP A 91 9.07 -2.62 3.51
N GLY A 92 7.80 -2.29 3.50
CA GLY A 92 6.98 -2.22 4.69
C GLY A 92 5.53 -1.90 4.35
N ASN A 93 4.71 -1.83 5.39
CA ASN A 93 3.33 -1.39 5.28
C ASN A 93 3.30 0.14 5.16
N ASN A 94 2.11 0.73 5.11
CA ASN A 94 1.94 2.16 5.00
C ASN A 94 2.79 2.95 6.01
N LEU A 95 3.18 4.15 5.61
CA LEU A 95 3.90 5.06 6.49
C LEU A 95 2.95 5.65 7.54
N ASN A 96 3.37 5.67 8.81
CA ASN A 96 2.60 6.31 9.87
C ASN A 96 2.51 7.84 9.63
N THR A 97 1.40 8.46 10.05
CA THR A 97 1.19 9.91 9.88
C THR A 97 2.31 10.70 10.56
N GLY A 98 2.86 11.70 9.87
CA GLY A 98 3.95 12.56 10.36
C GLY A 98 5.36 11.99 10.15
N MET A 99 5.49 10.78 9.60
CA MET A 99 6.79 10.18 9.26
C MET A 99 7.35 10.68 7.93
N ARG A 100 6.46 11.06 7.00
CA ARG A 100 6.82 11.45 5.63
C ARG A 100 7.70 12.70 5.63
N GLU A 101 7.27 13.74 6.34
CA GLU A 101 7.90 15.06 6.26
C GLU A 101 9.33 15.07 6.80
N PRO A 102 9.67 14.43 7.94
CA PRO A 102 11.06 14.32 8.40
C PRO A 102 11.98 13.63 7.38
N ILE A 103 11.49 12.60 6.68
CA ILE A 103 12.27 11.87 5.68
C ILE A 103 12.51 12.77 4.46
N VAL A 104 11.46 13.39 3.93
CA VAL A 104 11.57 14.32 2.78
C VAL A 104 12.48 15.51 3.12
N ARG A 105 12.32 16.11 4.30
CA ARG A 105 13.15 17.23 4.76
C ARG A 105 14.62 16.87 4.86
N ALA A 106 14.96 15.63 5.19
CA ALA A 106 16.36 15.20 5.28
C ALA A 106 17.08 15.21 3.92
N LEU A 107 16.34 15.22 2.81
CA LEU A 107 16.87 15.30 1.46
C LEU A 107 16.86 16.74 0.89
N GLU A 108 16.32 17.72 1.62
CA GLU A 108 16.36 19.12 1.19
C GLU A 108 17.81 19.60 0.98
N GLY A 109 18.06 20.25 -0.15
CA GLY A 109 19.41 20.70 -0.54
C GLY A 109 20.32 19.60 -1.11
N VAL A 110 19.88 18.34 -1.11
CA VAL A 110 20.56 17.21 -1.77
C VAL A 110 19.92 16.90 -3.12
N VAL A 111 18.59 16.99 -3.19
CA VAL A 111 17.79 16.86 -4.41
C VAL A 111 16.71 17.96 -4.43
N ASP A 112 16.14 18.24 -5.60
CA ASP A 112 15.10 19.26 -5.75
C ASP A 112 13.73 18.75 -5.31
N ILE A 113 13.47 17.46 -5.54
CA ILE A 113 12.20 16.79 -5.23
C ILE A 113 12.51 15.48 -4.52
N ALA A 114 11.84 15.21 -3.41
CA ALA A 114 11.92 13.93 -2.73
C ALA A 114 10.53 13.43 -2.38
N GLU A 115 10.29 12.14 -2.60
CA GLU A 115 9.06 11.47 -2.20
C GLU A 115 9.38 10.10 -1.58
N VAL A 116 8.72 9.77 -0.48
CA VAL A 116 8.83 8.47 0.18
C VAL A 116 7.56 7.67 -0.03
N MET A 117 7.73 6.38 -0.30
CA MET A 117 6.69 5.43 -0.61
C MET A 117 6.95 4.13 0.16
N THR A 118 5.93 3.30 0.30
CA THR A 118 6.05 1.97 0.89
C THR A 118 5.58 0.91 -0.11
N THR A 119 6.06 -0.32 0.03
CA THR A 119 5.67 -1.42 -0.87
C THR A 119 4.24 -1.90 -0.64
N ASP A 120 3.75 -1.78 0.60
CA ASP A 120 2.48 -2.33 1.07
C ASP A 120 2.21 -3.75 0.55
N ASN A 121 3.23 -4.62 0.68
CA ASN A 121 3.19 -5.99 0.14
C ASN A 121 2.56 -6.99 1.12
N HIS A 122 1.98 -6.53 2.25
CA HIS A 122 1.38 -7.29 3.34
C HIS A 122 2.25 -8.40 3.98
N VAL A 123 3.49 -8.62 3.53
CA VAL A 123 4.44 -9.57 4.13
C VAL A 123 4.80 -9.18 5.56
N VAL A 124 4.64 -7.88 5.87
CA VAL A 124 4.99 -7.30 7.17
C VAL A 124 3.81 -7.20 8.15
N HIS A 125 2.63 -7.68 7.78
CA HIS A 125 1.50 -7.76 8.70
C HIS A 125 1.82 -8.73 9.84
N GLU A 126 1.39 -8.37 11.06
CA GLU A 126 1.57 -9.25 12.19
C GLU A 126 0.45 -10.26 12.33
N SER A 127 0.77 -11.41 12.92
CA SER A 127 -0.17 -12.50 13.13
C SER A 127 -1.31 -12.17 14.10
N ASP A 128 -1.16 -11.12 14.91
CA ASP A 128 -2.16 -10.64 15.86
C ASP A 128 -3.16 -9.65 15.24
N GLY A 129 -2.99 -9.31 13.96
CA GLY A 129 -3.82 -8.35 13.24
C GLY A 129 -3.31 -6.91 13.30
N SER A 130 -2.16 -6.64 13.90
CA SER A 130 -1.53 -5.32 13.84
C SER A 130 -1.00 -5.02 12.44
N THR A 131 -1.11 -3.75 12.02
CA THR A 131 -0.71 -3.32 10.68
C THR A 131 0.79 -3.06 10.55
N ASN A 132 1.54 -2.88 11.64
CA ASN A 132 2.98 -2.59 11.60
C ASN A 132 3.36 -1.49 10.56
N PRO A 133 2.76 -0.28 10.65
CA PRO A 133 3.10 0.80 9.77
C PRO A 133 4.57 1.22 9.97
N VAL A 134 5.23 1.56 8.86
CA VAL A 134 6.60 2.07 8.91
C VAL A 134 6.63 3.35 9.75
N GLY A 135 7.47 3.35 10.77
CA GLY A 135 7.57 4.43 11.76
C GLY A 135 7.08 4.09 13.15
N GLU A 136 6.43 2.94 13.34
CA GLU A 136 6.01 2.49 14.67
C GLU A 136 7.20 2.06 15.54
N ARG A 137 8.13 1.27 14.98
CA ARG A 137 9.28 0.70 15.71
C ARG A 137 10.62 1.35 15.36
N TYR A 138 10.74 1.87 14.15
CA TYR A 138 11.94 2.54 13.67
C TYR A 138 11.69 4.03 13.47
N SER A 139 12.43 4.86 14.21
CA SER A 139 12.11 6.28 14.33
C SER A 139 12.29 7.06 13.03
N ALA A 140 11.52 8.14 12.86
CA ALA A 140 11.62 9.03 11.71
C ALA A 140 13.05 9.56 11.49
N SER A 141 13.76 9.88 12.57
CA SER A 141 15.14 10.35 12.49
C SER A 141 16.10 9.26 12.02
N SER A 142 15.85 7.99 12.32
CA SER A 142 16.67 6.88 11.86
C SER A 142 16.42 6.56 10.39
N ILE A 143 15.15 6.52 9.98
CA ILE A 143 14.79 6.38 8.56
C ILE A 143 15.35 7.55 7.74
N ALA A 144 15.25 8.79 8.24
CA ALA A 144 15.78 9.97 7.58
C ALA A 144 17.31 9.92 7.38
N ARG A 145 18.06 9.41 8.37
CA ARG A 145 19.51 9.21 8.23
C ARG A 145 19.84 8.17 7.16
N ASP A 146 19.14 7.04 7.18
CA ASP A 146 19.32 5.97 6.19
C ASP A 146 18.96 6.46 4.78
N ALA A 147 17.84 7.18 4.66
CA ALA A 147 17.36 7.80 3.43
C ALA A 147 18.40 8.76 2.83
N LEU A 148 18.98 9.64 3.65
CA LEU A 148 20.02 10.55 3.18
C LEU A 148 21.28 9.80 2.71
N ALA A 149 21.70 8.76 3.42
CA ALA A 149 22.86 7.94 3.05
C ALA A 149 22.63 7.23 1.70
N VAL A 150 21.50 6.52 1.57
CA VAL A 150 21.14 5.79 0.35
C VAL A 150 20.93 6.74 -0.82
N ALA A 151 20.31 7.91 -0.61
CA ALA A 151 20.14 8.91 -1.66
C ALA A 151 21.47 9.46 -2.18
N ARG A 152 22.45 9.70 -1.31
CA ARG A 152 23.80 10.13 -1.72
C ARG A 152 24.52 9.07 -2.54
N GLU A 153 24.40 7.80 -2.14
CA GLU A 153 24.94 6.69 -2.92
C GLU A 153 24.25 6.58 -4.29
N ALA A 154 22.92 6.70 -4.34
CA ALA A 154 22.19 6.71 -5.60
C ALA A 154 22.61 7.88 -6.50
N ILE A 155 22.86 9.07 -5.95
CA ILE A 155 23.39 10.22 -6.70
C ILE A 155 24.78 9.91 -7.28
N ALA A 156 25.66 9.25 -6.51
CA ALA A 156 26.98 8.87 -6.98
C ALA A 156 26.91 7.83 -8.12
N ASN A 157 25.84 7.03 -8.17
CA ASN A 157 25.58 6.02 -9.20
C ASN A 157 24.82 6.55 -10.42
N LEU A 158 24.63 7.87 -10.58
CA LEU A 158 23.91 8.44 -11.72
C LEU A 158 24.65 8.16 -13.03
N ALA A 159 23.96 7.51 -13.96
CA ALA A 159 24.45 7.24 -15.30
C ALA A 159 23.35 7.51 -16.34
N PRO A 160 23.71 7.88 -17.58
CA PRO A 160 22.76 8.02 -18.67
C PRO A 160 21.99 6.72 -18.95
N VAL A 161 20.68 6.81 -19.17
CA VAL A 161 19.82 5.64 -19.45
C VAL A 161 18.89 5.86 -20.64
N GLU A 162 18.49 4.77 -21.29
CA GLU A 162 17.36 4.74 -22.22
C GLU A 162 16.11 4.18 -21.54
N LEU A 163 14.99 4.89 -21.65
CA LEU A 163 13.71 4.43 -21.13
C LEU A 163 12.95 3.61 -22.17
N ARG A 164 12.48 2.43 -21.78
CA ARG A 164 11.52 1.62 -22.55
C ARG A 164 10.32 1.28 -21.67
N ARG A 165 9.14 1.33 -22.26
CA ARG A 165 7.88 0.92 -21.63
C ARG A 165 7.33 -0.28 -22.38
N GLY A 166 6.90 -1.28 -21.64
CA GLY A 166 6.13 -2.41 -22.14
C GLY A 166 5.03 -2.76 -21.16
N THR A 167 3.95 -3.34 -21.66
CA THR A 167 2.92 -3.98 -20.84
C THR A 167 2.84 -5.43 -21.29
N LYS A 168 2.80 -6.34 -20.33
CA LYS A 168 2.62 -7.77 -20.57
C LYS A 168 1.53 -8.28 -19.65
N GLU A 169 0.58 -9.00 -20.23
CA GLU A 169 -0.40 -9.74 -19.44
C GLU A 169 0.28 -10.97 -18.83
N VAL A 170 0.12 -11.13 -17.52
CA VAL A 170 0.61 -12.29 -16.78
C VAL A 170 -0.62 -13.09 -16.36
N PRO A 171 -0.98 -14.16 -17.08
CA PRO A 171 -2.10 -15.00 -16.69
C PRO A 171 -1.78 -15.72 -15.37
N ASP A 172 -2.83 -16.15 -14.66
CA ASP A 172 -2.75 -17.05 -13.50
C ASP A 172 -2.00 -16.52 -12.27
N VAL A 173 -1.99 -15.20 -12.05
CA VAL A 173 -1.54 -14.63 -10.77
C VAL A 173 -2.56 -14.96 -9.68
N LEU A 174 -2.20 -15.87 -8.76
CA LEU A 174 -3.02 -16.20 -7.61
C LEU A 174 -2.98 -15.04 -6.60
N ALA A 175 -4.06 -14.27 -6.52
CA ALA A 175 -4.25 -13.22 -5.52
C ALA A 175 -5.62 -13.35 -4.87
N LEU A 176 -5.70 -13.06 -3.57
CA LEU A 176 -6.98 -12.90 -2.86
C LEU A 176 -7.63 -11.60 -3.29
N GLY A 177 -8.34 -11.63 -4.43
CA GLY A 177 -9.07 -10.47 -4.93
C GLY A 177 -10.30 -10.14 -4.07
N PRO A 178 -10.87 -8.93 -4.19
CA PRO A 178 -12.10 -8.52 -3.51
C PRO A 178 -13.28 -9.49 -3.70
N GLY A 179 -13.31 -10.19 -4.84
CA GLY A 179 -14.32 -11.22 -5.10
C GLY A 179 -14.17 -12.46 -4.23
N TYR A 180 -12.95 -12.85 -3.84
CA TYR A 180 -12.71 -14.00 -2.95
C TYR A 180 -13.07 -13.67 -1.50
N THR A 181 -12.72 -12.49 -1.00
CA THR A 181 -13.10 -12.03 0.34
C THR A 181 -14.61 -11.87 0.47
N ALA A 182 -15.26 -11.27 -0.54
CA ALA A 182 -16.72 -11.20 -0.59
C ALA A 182 -17.36 -12.59 -0.58
N ARG A 183 -16.85 -13.54 -1.39
CA ARG A 183 -17.35 -14.93 -1.41
C ARG A 183 -17.13 -15.66 -0.09
N LEU A 184 -16.02 -15.43 0.60
CA LEU A 184 -15.76 -15.97 1.93
C LEU A 184 -16.77 -15.43 2.95
N LEU A 185 -16.98 -14.11 2.96
CA LEU A 185 -17.94 -13.47 3.87
C LEU A 185 -19.37 -13.93 3.61
N THR A 186 -19.79 -14.04 2.34
CA THR A 186 -21.12 -14.57 2.01
C THR A 186 -21.26 -16.03 2.42
N SER A 187 -20.23 -16.86 2.19
CA SER A 187 -20.25 -18.28 2.58
C SER A 187 -20.37 -18.46 4.10
N ILE A 188 -19.70 -17.61 4.88
CA ILE A 188 -19.82 -17.60 6.35
C ILE A 188 -21.24 -17.19 6.75
N GLY A 189 -21.77 -16.11 6.18
CA GLY A 189 -23.13 -15.64 6.44
C GLY A 189 -24.19 -16.70 6.14
N ASP A 190 -24.07 -17.36 4.99
CA ASP A 190 -24.97 -18.44 4.56
C ASP A 190 -24.89 -19.64 5.51
N THR A 191 -23.68 -20.04 5.90
CA THR A 191 -23.47 -21.16 6.84
C THR A 191 -24.10 -20.86 8.20
N VAL A 192 -23.89 -19.66 8.74
CA VAL A 192 -24.47 -19.23 10.03
C VAL A 192 -25.99 -19.19 9.95
N SER A 193 -26.55 -18.67 8.85
CA SER A 193 -28.00 -18.60 8.62
C SER A 193 -28.63 -19.99 8.55
N VAL A 194 -28.04 -20.91 7.77
CA VAL A 194 -28.51 -22.30 7.66
C VAL A 194 -28.44 -23.00 9.00
N LEU A 195 -27.33 -22.86 9.74
CA LEU A 195 -27.16 -23.50 11.04
C LEU A 195 -28.16 -22.94 12.06
N GLY A 196 -28.37 -21.63 12.10
CA GLY A 196 -29.35 -20.98 12.96
C GLY A 196 -30.78 -21.47 12.71
N ASN A 197 -31.19 -21.52 11.44
CA ASN A 197 -32.52 -22.02 11.06
C ASN A 197 -32.69 -23.51 11.37
N ALA A 198 -31.66 -24.34 11.13
CA ALA A 198 -31.71 -25.76 11.45
C ALA A 198 -31.81 -26.01 12.96
N LEU A 199 -31.06 -25.27 13.77
CA LEU A 199 -31.12 -25.35 15.23
C LEU A 199 -32.49 -24.94 15.77
N LEU A 200 -33.03 -23.81 15.31
CA LEU A 200 -34.37 -23.36 15.71
C LEU A 200 -35.45 -24.37 15.33
N THR A 201 -35.39 -24.89 14.09
CA THR A 201 -36.35 -25.90 13.61
C THR A 201 -36.25 -27.17 14.44
N THR A 202 -35.04 -27.67 14.69
CA THR A 202 -34.80 -28.86 15.51
C THR A 202 -35.32 -28.68 16.93
N PHE A 203 -35.06 -27.51 17.54
CA PHE A 203 -35.56 -27.16 18.86
C PHE A 203 -37.09 -27.16 18.92
N LEU A 204 -37.76 -26.54 17.95
CA LEU A 204 -39.22 -26.49 17.89
C LEU A 204 -39.83 -27.90 17.69
N LEU A 205 -39.22 -28.74 16.85
CA LEU A 205 -39.66 -30.12 16.66
C LEU A 205 -39.49 -30.95 17.93
N LEU A 206 -38.36 -30.82 18.62
CA LEU A 206 -38.12 -31.49 19.89
C LEU A 206 -39.13 -31.03 20.96
N LEU A 207 -39.37 -29.72 21.06
CA LEU A 207 -40.35 -29.16 21.99
C LEU A 207 -41.77 -29.67 21.71
N ALA A 208 -42.19 -29.66 20.44
CA ALA A 208 -43.49 -30.19 20.02
C ALA A 208 -43.61 -31.69 20.33
N SER A 209 -42.57 -32.48 20.03
CA SER A 209 -42.55 -33.91 20.34
C SER A 209 -42.63 -34.19 21.85
N SER A 210 -41.92 -33.40 22.66
CA SER A 210 -41.98 -33.50 24.12
C SER A 210 -43.36 -33.17 24.66
N LEU A 211 -44.03 -32.15 24.09
CA LEU A 211 -45.39 -31.78 24.48
C LEU A 211 -46.40 -32.86 24.11
N VAL A 212 -46.26 -33.48 22.92
CA VAL A 212 -47.08 -34.61 22.49
C VAL A 212 -46.92 -35.79 23.45
N VAL A 213 -45.68 -36.14 23.82
CA VAL A 213 -45.42 -37.22 24.80
C VAL A 213 -46.04 -36.90 26.15
N LEU A 214 -45.91 -35.66 26.64
CA LEU A 214 -46.48 -35.22 27.92
C LEU A 214 -48.02 -35.30 27.94
N ILE A 215 -48.69 -35.03 26.82
CA ILE A 215 -50.15 -35.09 26.71
C ILE A 215 -50.66 -36.51 26.46
N ALA A 216 -49.93 -37.32 25.70
CA ALA A 216 -50.36 -38.64 25.26
C ALA A 216 -50.06 -39.77 26.26
N VAL A 217 -49.14 -39.56 27.20
CA VAL A 217 -48.84 -40.49 28.29
C VAL A 217 -49.63 -40.02 29.53
N PRO A 218 -50.66 -40.76 29.99
CA PRO A 218 -51.46 -40.40 31.16
C PRO A 218 -50.70 -40.49 32.49
#